data_AF-A0A4Q3WBG9-F1
#
_entry.id   AF-A0A4Q3WBG9-F1
#
_cell.length_a   1.000
_cell.length_b   1.000
_cell.length_c   1.000
_cell.angle_alpha   90.00
_cell.angle_beta   90.00
_cell.angle_gamma   90.00
#
_symmetry.space_group_name_H-M   'P 1'
#
loop_
_entity.id
_entity.type
_entity.pdbx_description
1 polymer ?
#
loop_
_entity_poly.entity_id
_entity_poly.type
_entity_poly.pdbx_seq_one_letter_code
_entity_poly.pdbx_strand_id
1 'polypeptide(L)'
;MKPRFLFTLALLGASSMLSTRAAQAQSLGVNAGVYFPTSSRTKAVFGSSFQSFGPGLGSKQVFERKLSPDIDIIREGKNGNDATVIFAGAKVLKPFGGSVSRDTVGCIPYFGYGVNLTYADIDAPSVGVNDSGFGVGASAIVGASFGPHFFI
;
A
#
# COMPACT_ATOMS: atom_id res chain seq x y z
N MET A 1 -10.08 -66.77 13.02
CA MET A 1 -10.48 -65.54 13.74
C MET A 1 -9.99 -64.33 12.95
N LYS A 2 -10.85 -63.32 12.69
CA LYS A 2 -10.44 -61.92 12.38
C LYS A 2 -10.00 -61.24 13.71
N PRO A 3 -9.32 -60.07 13.78
CA PRO A 3 -9.15 -58.98 12.79
C PRO A 3 -7.65 -58.74 12.47
N ARG A 4 -7.10 -57.63 11.93
CA ARG A 4 -7.55 -56.23 11.67
C ARG A 4 -7.05 -55.71 10.31
N PHE A 5 -7.67 -54.63 9.82
CA PHE A 5 -7.05 -53.67 8.90
C PHE A 5 -6.14 -52.71 9.69
N LEU A 6 -5.01 -52.31 9.12
CA LEU A 6 -4.18 -51.21 9.60
C LEU A 6 -4.04 -50.17 8.48
N PHE A 7 -5.05 -49.29 8.39
CA PHE A 7 -4.86 -47.97 7.79
C PHE A 7 -4.21 -47.08 8.85
N THR A 8 -3.11 -46.42 8.53
CA THR A 8 -2.57 -45.34 9.36
C THR A 8 -2.01 -44.25 8.46
N LEU A 9 -2.48 -43.03 8.70
CA LEU A 9 -2.17 -41.83 7.93
C LEU A 9 -0.65 -41.57 7.85
N ALA A 10 -0.14 -41.40 6.64
CA ALA A 10 1.11 -40.69 6.37
C ALA A 10 0.76 -39.27 5.88
N LEU A 11 0.37 -38.40 6.82
CA LEU A 11 0.17 -36.97 6.57
C LEU A 11 0.82 -36.18 7.72
N LEU A 12 1.29 -34.96 7.43
CA LEU A 12 2.14 -34.08 8.25
C LEU A 12 3.62 -34.51 8.35
N GLY A 13 4.43 -33.94 7.46
CA GLY A 13 5.90 -34.01 7.48
C GLY A 13 6.57 -32.83 6.80
N ALA A 14 5.99 -31.62 6.87
CA ALA A 14 6.47 -30.44 6.14
C ALA A 14 6.06 -29.08 6.76
N SER A 15 6.31 -28.85 8.06
CA SER A 15 5.90 -27.59 8.72
C SER A 15 6.73 -27.21 9.96
N SER A 16 8.06 -27.34 9.90
CA SER A 16 8.97 -26.93 11.00
C SER A 16 10.21 -26.13 10.58
N MET A 17 10.21 -25.53 9.38
CA MET A 17 11.18 -24.47 9.02
C MET A 17 10.55 -23.07 9.11
N LEU A 18 9.90 -22.78 10.24
CA LEU A 18 9.70 -21.41 10.69
C LEU A 18 11.07 -20.79 10.97
N SER A 19 11.63 -20.16 9.94
CA SER A 19 12.83 -19.33 10.08
C SER A 19 12.52 -18.21 11.06
N THR A 20 13.17 -18.25 12.23
CA THR A 20 13.28 -17.12 13.16
C THR A 20 14.14 -16.03 12.53
N ARG A 21 13.65 -15.42 11.45
CA ARG A 21 14.12 -14.11 11.02
C ARG A 21 13.78 -13.14 12.13
N ALA A 22 14.81 -12.67 12.82
CA ALA A 22 14.68 -11.61 13.81
C ALA A 22 13.80 -10.50 13.23
N ALA A 23 12.83 -10.05 14.03
CA ALA A 23 11.94 -8.96 13.64
C ALA A 23 12.74 -7.65 13.56
N GLN A 24 13.44 -7.46 12.44
CA GLN A 24 14.19 -6.25 12.16
C GLN A 24 13.17 -5.12 12.11
N ALA A 25 13.15 -4.28 13.16
CA ALA A 25 12.12 -3.27 13.37
C ALA A 25 11.83 -2.49 12.08
N GLN A 26 10.62 -2.69 11.55
CA GLN A 26 10.12 -1.88 10.45
C GLN A 26 10.01 -0.45 10.96
N SER A 27 10.55 0.50 10.20
CA SER A 27 10.42 1.92 10.52
C SER A 27 9.00 2.36 10.22
N LEU A 28 8.12 2.24 11.22
CA LEU A 28 6.77 2.80 11.14
C LEU A 28 6.88 4.33 11.14
N GLY A 29 6.20 4.95 10.19
CA GLY A 29 6.09 6.40 10.02
C GLY A 29 4.74 6.76 9.40
N VAL A 30 4.62 8.00 8.95
CA VAL A 30 3.39 8.53 8.33
C VAL A 30 3.67 8.90 6.89
N ASN A 31 2.85 8.39 5.97
CA ASN A 31 2.71 8.92 4.62
C ASN A 31 1.69 10.07 4.69
N ALA A 32 1.98 11.17 4.02
CA ALA A 32 1.01 12.22 3.74
C ALA A 32 1.17 12.65 2.28
N GLY A 33 0.07 12.87 1.57
CA GLY A 33 0.07 13.09 0.14
C GLY A 33 -1.09 13.94 -0.35
N VAL A 34 -1.05 14.24 -1.65
CA VAL A 34 -2.14 14.90 -2.37
C VAL A 34 -2.48 14.08 -3.60
N TYR A 35 -3.74 13.65 -3.68
CA TYR A 35 -4.27 12.94 -4.83
C TYR A 35 -4.97 13.90 -5.78
N PHE A 36 -4.71 13.80 -7.07
CA PHE A 36 -5.30 14.64 -8.09
C PHE A 36 -6.24 13.79 -8.96
N PRO A 37 -7.57 13.86 -8.78
CA PRO A 37 -8.51 13.12 -9.61
C PRO A 37 -8.30 13.45 -11.09
N THR A 38 -8.42 12.48 -11.99
CA THR A 38 -8.32 12.73 -13.44
C THR A 38 -9.66 13.20 -14.02
N SER A 39 -10.76 12.62 -13.55
CA SER A 39 -12.14 12.93 -13.95
C SER A 39 -12.55 14.38 -13.67
N SER A 40 -12.96 15.11 -14.72
CA SER A 40 -13.53 16.46 -14.59
C SER A 40 -14.80 16.50 -13.73
N ARG A 41 -15.64 15.46 -13.79
CA ARG A 41 -16.84 15.33 -12.95
C ARG A 41 -16.47 15.24 -11.47
N THR A 42 -15.47 14.43 -11.13
CA THR A 42 -14.96 14.31 -9.75
C THR A 42 -14.37 15.64 -9.26
N LYS A 43 -13.61 16.34 -10.11
CA LYS A 43 -13.07 17.67 -9.79
C LYS A 43 -14.15 18.73 -9.52
N ALA A 44 -15.25 18.69 -10.27
CA ALA A 44 -16.35 19.63 -10.09
C ALA A 44 -17.05 19.45 -8.73
N VAL A 45 -17.30 18.21 -8.33
CA VAL A 45 -18.00 17.86 -7.08
C VAL A 45 -17.13 18.06 -5.84
N PHE A 46 -15.93 17.47 -5.81
CA PHE A 46 -15.09 17.39 -4.62
C PHE A 46 -13.92 18.37 -4.62
N GLY A 47 -13.41 18.76 -5.79
CA GLY A 47 -12.23 19.61 -5.93
C GLY A 47 -11.08 18.94 -6.69
N SER A 48 -10.06 19.72 -7.02
CA SER A 48 -8.95 19.28 -7.88
C SER A 48 -7.87 18.47 -7.17
N SER A 49 -7.89 18.43 -5.84
CA SER A 49 -6.87 17.85 -4.98
C SER A 49 -7.54 17.28 -3.72
N PHE A 50 -7.28 16.03 -3.39
CA PHE A 50 -7.75 15.38 -2.16
C PHE A 50 -6.55 15.14 -1.24
N GLN A 51 -6.73 15.24 0.07
CA GLN A 51 -5.66 14.90 1.03
C GLN A 51 -5.57 13.38 1.20
N SER A 52 -4.35 12.84 1.28
CA SER A 52 -4.13 11.43 1.61
C SER A 52 -3.20 11.24 2.81
N PHE A 53 -3.46 10.21 3.59
CA PHE A 53 -2.71 9.86 4.80
C PHE A 53 -2.71 8.35 5.04
N GLY A 54 -1.58 7.80 5.49
CA GLY A 54 -1.48 6.37 5.76
C GLY A 54 -0.23 5.97 6.54
N PRO A 55 -0.15 4.72 7.03
CA PRO A 55 1.05 4.19 7.65
C PRO A 55 2.16 3.98 6.61
N GLY A 56 3.31 4.64 6.80
CA GLY A 56 4.52 4.42 6.02
C GLY A 56 5.43 3.39 6.68
N LEU A 57 6.08 2.51 5.90
CA LEU A 57 7.15 1.63 6.40
C LEU A 57 8.56 2.22 6.20
N GLY A 58 8.65 3.51 5.85
CA GLY A 58 9.90 4.22 5.64
C GLY A 58 10.64 3.82 4.36
N SER A 59 11.78 4.48 4.13
CA SER A 59 12.58 4.27 2.91
C SER A 59 13.26 2.91 2.82
N LYS A 60 13.25 2.09 3.89
CA LYS A 60 13.73 0.68 3.87
C LYS A 60 13.12 -0.12 2.72
N GLN A 61 11.88 0.17 2.33
CA GLN A 61 11.21 -0.45 1.18
C GLN A 61 11.99 -0.26 -0.14
N VAL A 62 12.61 0.91 -0.34
CA VAL A 62 13.39 1.25 -1.55
C VAL A 62 14.64 0.38 -1.66
N PHE A 63 15.41 0.27 -0.57
CA PHE A 63 16.67 -0.48 -0.56
C PHE A 63 16.49 -2.00 -0.70
N GLU A 64 15.41 -2.55 -0.15
CA GLU A 64 15.24 -3.99 -0.04
C GLU A 64 14.64 -4.66 -1.29
N ARG A 65 14.06 -3.87 -2.23
CA ARG A 65 13.36 -4.36 -3.44
C ARG A 65 12.28 -5.41 -3.14
N LYS A 66 11.67 -5.35 -1.95
CA LYS A 66 10.67 -6.30 -1.48
C LYS A 66 9.26 -5.82 -1.79
N LEU A 67 8.37 -6.78 -2.04
CA LEU A 67 6.94 -6.56 -1.93
C LEU A 67 6.64 -6.11 -0.48
N SER A 68 6.08 -4.92 -0.34
CA SER A 68 5.81 -4.29 0.94
C SER A 68 4.33 -3.89 0.98
N PRO A 69 3.61 -4.11 2.09
CA PRO A 69 2.23 -3.69 2.18
C PRO A 69 2.14 -2.17 2.13
N ASP A 70 1.04 -1.68 1.57
CA ASP A 70 0.75 -0.26 1.40
C ASP A 70 -0.69 0.01 1.79
N ILE A 71 -0.90 1.05 2.59
CA ILE A 71 -2.23 1.52 2.98
C ILE A 71 -2.23 3.03 2.87
N ASP A 72 -3.20 3.58 2.15
CA ASP A 72 -3.43 5.03 2.03
C ASP A 72 -4.92 5.32 2.14
N ILE A 73 -5.27 6.35 2.89
CA ILE A 73 -6.64 6.82 3.08
C ILE A 73 -6.72 8.21 2.49
N ILE A 74 -7.52 8.34 1.44
CA ILE A 74 -7.81 9.60 0.78
C ILE A 74 -9.16 10.08 1.30
N ARG A 75 -9.25 11.34 1.72
CA ARG A 75 -10.52 11.96 2.09
C ARG A 75 -10.61 13.38 1.56
N GLU A 76 -11.78 13.74 1.04
CA GLU A 76 -12.10 15.11 0.65
C GLU A 76 -13.57 15.42 0.95
N GLY A 77 -13.85 16.64 1.42
CA GLY A 77 -15.21 17.09 1.74
C GLY A 77 -15.46 18.50 1.22
N LYS A 78 -16.49 18.68 0.40
CA LYS A 78 -16.78 19.98 -0.25
C LYS A 78 -18.28 20.19 -0.47
N ASN A 79 -18.78 21.35 -0.03
CA ASN A 79 -20.16 21.80 -0.23
C ASN A 79 -21.24 20.79 0.21
N GLY A 80 -20.97 20.02 1.28
CA GLY A 80 -21.88 18.97 1.77
C GLY A 80 -21.76 17.62 1.06
N ASN A 81 -20.79 17.45 0.16
CA ASN A 81 -20.37 16.13 -0.34
C ASN A 81 -19.13 15.65 0.45
N ASP A 82 -19.03 14.36 0.76
CA ASP A 82 -17.84 13.68 1.31
C ASP A 82 -17.46 12.50 0.40
N ALA A 83 -16.15 12.30 0.19
CA ALA A 83 -15.61 11.11 -0.43
C ALA A 83 -14.46 10.58 0.43
N THR A 84 -14.57 9.32 0.84
CA THR A 84 -13.53 8.59 1.55
C THR A 84 -13.12 7.38 0.70
N VAL A 85 -11.83 7.24 0.41
CA VAL A 85 -11.29 6.14 -0.41
C VAL A 85 -10.10 5.52 0.31
N ILE A 86 -10.19 4.23 0.60
CA ILE A 86 -9.15 3.45 1.27
C ILE A 86 -8.49 2.53 0.24
N PHE A 87 -7.17 2.67 0.07
CA PHE A 87 -6.35 1.75 -0.68
C PHE A 87 -5.64 0.82 0.29
N ALA A 88 -5.74 -0.49 0.06
CA ALA A 88 -5.02 -1.52 0.79
C ALA A 88 -4.39 -2.49 -0.21
N GLY A 89 -3.06 -2.53 -0.25
CA GLY A 89 -2.34 -3.17 -1.35
C GLY A 89 -0.92 -3.56 -0.99
N ALA A 90 -0.14 -3.78 -2.05
CA ALA A 90 1.28 -4.01 -1.92
C ALA A 90 2.06 -3.40 -3.09
N LYS A 91 3.23 -2.85 -2.78
CA LYS A 91 4.12 -2.17 -3.74
C LYS A 91 5.53 -2.73 -3.73
N VAL A 92 6.22 -2.53 -4.85
CA VAL A 92 7.66 -2.81 -5.03
C VAL A 92 8.32 -1.49 -5.44
N LEU A 93 9.30 -1.05 -4.66
CA LEU A 93 10.11 0.14 -4.94
C LEU A 93 11.53 -0.29 -5.38
N LYS A 94 12.15 0.49 -6.27
CA LYS A 94 13.50 0.29 -6.80
C LYS A 94 14.18 1.65 -7.00
N PRO A 95 15.39 1.88 -6.45
CA PRO A 95 16.12 3.12 -6.71
C PRO A 95 16.60 3.15 -8.16
N PHE A 96 16.65 4.36 -8.75
CA PHE A 96 17.38 4.55 -10.00
C PHE A 96 18.88 4.31 -9.76
N GLY A 97 19.59 3.84 -10.79
CA GLY A 97 21.02 3.50 -10.68
C GLY A 97 21.34 2.12 -10.09
N GLY A 98 20.34 1.33 -9.69
CA GLY A 98 20.52 -0.11 -9.41
C GLY A 98 20.56 -0.47 -7.92
N SER A 99 21.71 -0.95 -7.43
CA SER A 99 21.84 -1.45 -6.04
C SER A 99 22.49 -0.38 -5.18
N VAL A 100 21.71 0.23 -4.29
CA VAL A 100 22.16 1.31 -3.37
C VAL A 100 22.29 0.73 -1.96
N SER A 101 23.36 1.06 -1.24
CA SER A 101 23.56 0.55 0.12
C SER A 101 22.65 1.27 1.11
N ARG A 102 22.27 0.62 2.21
CA ARG A 102 21.44 1.25 3.27
C ARG A 102 22.13 2.47 3.90
N ASP A 103 23.46 2.50 3.89
CA ASP A 103 24.28 3.58 4.46
C ASP A 103 24.55 4.73 3.47
N THR A 104 23.94 4.69 2.27
CA THR A 104 24.08 5.76 1.28
C THR A 104 23.40 7.04 1.78
N VAL A 105 24.22 8.02 2.15
CA VAL A 105 23.79 9.37 2.52
C VAL A 105 23.54 10.18 1.26
N GLY A 106 22.31 10.67 1.06
CA GLY A 106 21.96 11.51 -0.07
C GLY A 106 20.49 11.39 -0.50
N CYS A 107 20.16 12.09 -1.59
CA CYS A 107 18.90 11.93 -2.31
C CYS A 107 19.00 10.72 -3.25
N ILE A 108 18.17 9.71 -3.00
CA ILE A 108 18.11 8.47 -3.77
C ILE A 108 16.75 8.45 -4.48
N PRO A 109 16.69 8.89 -5.75
CA PRO A 109 15.45 8.82 -6.50
C PRO A 109 15.08 7.35 -6.73
N TYR A 110 13.79 7.04 -6.75
CA TYR A 110 13.26 5.70 -6.96
C TYR A 110 12.01 5.70 -7.83
N PHE A 111 11.73 4.54 -8.41
CA PHE A 111 10.47 4.25 -9.08
C PHE A 111 9.86 2.96 -8.49
N GLY A 112 8.60 2.71 -8.78
CA GLY A 112 7.92 1.52 -8.29
C GLY A 112 6.58 1.29 -8.95
N TYR A 113 5.94 0.20 -8.54
CA TYR A 113 4.60 -0.16 -8.92
C TYR A 113 3.90 -0.88 -7.78
N GLY A 114 2.58 -0.76 -7.72
CA GLY A 114 1.74 -1.42 -6.70
C GLY A 114 0.42 -1.88 -7.26
N VAL A 115 -0.22 -2.80 -6.55
CA VAL A 115 -1.57 -3.28 -6.79
C VAL A 115 -2.38 -3.20 -5.50
N ASN A 116 -3.58 -2.66 -5.59
CA ASN A 116 -4.39 -2.22 -4.46
C ASN A 116 -5.80 -2.79 -4.58
N LEU A 117 -6.33 -3.33 -3.49
CA LEU A 117 -7.78 -3.33 -3.28
C LEU A 117 -8.17 -1.91 -2.87
N THR A 118 -9.29 -1.44 -3.40
CA THR A 118 -9.83 -0.11 -3.09
C THR A 118 -11.21 -0.30 -2.47
N TYR A 119 -11.50 0.41 -1.39
CA TYR A 119 -12.86 0.65 -0.91
C TYR A 119 -13.15 2.14 -1.09
N ALA A 120 -14.28 2.49 -1.67
CA ALA A 120 -14.75 3.87 -1.77
C ALA A 120 -16.12 3.99 -1.11
N ASP A 121 -16.30 5.10 -0.38
CA ASP A 121 -17.56 5.55 0.20
C ASP A 121 -17.77 7.00 -0.26
N ILE A 122 -18.87 7.26 -0.96
CA ILE A 122 -19.10 8.52 -1.69
C ILE A 122 -20.52 8.99 -1.42
N ASP A 123 -20.66 10.04 -0.62
CA ASP A 123 -21.91 10.75 -0.42
C ASP A 123 -21.82 12.13 -1.09
N ALA A 124 -22.47 12.28 -2.24
CA ALA A 124 -22.52 13.51 -3.01
C ALA A 124 -23.97 13.89 -3.37
N PRO A 125 -24.76 14.34 -2.37
CA PRO A 125 -26.17 14.70 -2.57
C PRO A 125 -26.34 15.81 -3.61
N SER A 126 -25.36 16.69 -3.81
CA SER A 126 -25.44 17.75 -4.83
C SER A 126 -25.52 17.23 -6.27
N VAL A 127 -25.18 15.97 -6.51
CA VAL A 127 -25.28 15.29 -7.82
C VAL A 127 -26.07 13.98 -7.75
N GLY A 128 -26.82 13.74 -6.67
CA GLY A 128 -27.67 12.56 -6.50
C GLY A 128 -26.90 11.24 -6.42
N VAL A 129 -25.66 11.25 -5.92
CA VAL A 129 -24.84 10.04 -5.73
C VAL A 129 -24.72 9.76 -4.24
N ASN A 130 -25.07 8.54 -3.83
CA ASN A 130 -24.72 7.95 -2.55
C ASN A 130 -24.42 6.48 -2.85
N ASP A 131 -23.14 6.11 -2.80
CA ASP A 131 -22.67 4.79 -3.27
C ASP A 131 -21.40 4.39 -2.52
N SER A 132 -21.26 3.10 -2.24
CA SER A 132 -20.04 2.54 -1.66
C SER A 132 -19.73 1.17 -2.25
N GLY A 133 -18.45 0.88 -2.43
CA GLY A 133 -18.05 -0.33 -3.15
C GLY A 133 -16.57 -0.64 -3.14
N PHE A 134 -16.27 -1.87 -3.56
CA PHE A 134 -14.91 -2.37 -3.71
C PHE A 134 -14.46 -2.31 -5.18
N GLY A 135 -13.18 -2.00 -5.38
CA GLY A 135 -12.52 -2.01 -6.68
C GLY A 135 -11.11 -2.58 -6.58
N VAL A 136 -10.46 -2.69 -7.73
CA VAL A 136 -9.04 -3.04 -7.84
C VAL A 136 -8.32 -1.95 -8.62
N GLY A 137 -7.10 -1.63 -8.20
CA GLY A 137 -6.27 -0.59 -8.79
C GLY A 137 -4.83 -1.05 -8.97
N ALA A 138 -4.12 -0.36 -9.85
CA ALA A 138 -2.67 -0.45 -10.00
C ALA A 138 -2.09 0.97 -10.02
N SER A 139 -0.89 1.12 -9.47
CA SER A 139 -0.20 2.41 -9.35
C SER A 139 1.19 2.32 -9.94
N ALA A 140 1.61 3.38 -10.62
CA ALA A 140 3.02 3.66 -10.91
C ALA A 140 3.50 4.71 -9.89
N ILE A 141 4.73 4.55 -9.39
CA ILE A 141 5.29 5.35 -8.31
C ILE A 141 6.62 5.92 -8.77
N VAL A 142 6.87 7.19 -8.50
CA VAL A 142 8.18 7.86 -8.59
C VAL A 142 8.36 8.73 -7.36
N GLY A 143 9.58 8.83 -6.85
CA GLY A 143 9.87 9.57 -5.62
C GLY A 143 11.36 9.69 -5.32
N ALA A 144 11.70 10.18 -4.14
CA ALA A 144 13.07 10.31 -3.65
C ALA A 144 13.18 10.04 -2.15
N SER A 145 14.15 9.20 -1.78
CA SER A 145 14.51 8.95 -0.38
C SER A 145 15.66 9.83 0.05
N PHE A 146 15.60 10.39 1.26
CA PHE A 146 16.66 11.20 1.86
C PHE A 146 17.11 10.51 3.15
N GLY A 147 18.09 9.61 3.01
CA GLY A 147 18.51 8.71 4.09
C GLY A 147 17.44 7.70 4.54
N PRO A 148 17.52 7.15 5.77
CA PRO A 148 16.71 6.02 6.22
C PRO A 148 15.33 6.38 6.80
N HIS A 149 14.99 7.68 6.88
CA HIS A 149 13.81 8.15 7.61
C HIS A 149 12.87 9.05 6.80
N PHE A 150 13.39 9.85 5.86
CA PHE A 150 12.58 10.77 5.07
C PHE A 150 12.51 10.32 3.61
N PHE A 151 11.33 10.44 3.01
CA PHE A 151 11.07 10.09 1.62
C PHE A 151 9.86 10.89 1.12
N ILE A 152 9.85 11.11 -0.20
CA ILE A 152 8.79 11.73 -0.99
C ILE A 152 8.52 10.80 -2.18
#